data_AF-A0A7X0QLT3-F1
#
_entry.id   AF-A0A7X0QLT3-F1
#
_cell.length_a   1.000
_cell.length_b   1.000
_cell.length_c   1.000
_cell.angle_alpha   90.00
_cell.angle_beta   90.00
_cell.angle_gamma   90.00
#
_symmetry.space_group_name_H-M   'P 1'
#
loop_
_entity.id
_entity.type
_entity.pdbx_description
1 polymer ?
#
loop_
_entity_poly.entity_id
_entity_poly.type
_entity_poly.pdbx_seq_one_letter_code
_entity_poly.pdbx_strand_id
1 'polypeptide(L)'
;MKGRDGYAVFFFPQALEALGEAIKPYIQDNPVVGQHLSCDEIDTGGGLIEMTMKGHTPAGEDVTLEMMVPATMVRMVVSRQSGGMFGFGPRTYDAAAGALPVIAGPAPPASAPPQSVPEGGPGGDVAPVADPGDAAAKPAP
;
A
#
# COMPACT_ATOMS: atom_id res chain seq x y z
N MET A 1 28.66 -7.41 8.48
CA MET A 1 27.52 -7.18 9.39
C MET A 1 27.02 -5.74 9.19
N LYS A 2 26.08 -5.54 8.26
CA LYS A 2 25.38 -4.27 8.05
C LYS A 2 23.91 -4.56 8.31
N GLY A 3 23.35 -4.01 9.36
CA GLY A 3 22.01 -4.37 9.83
C GLY A 3 21.48 -3.35 10.82
N ARG A 4 21.56 -2.07 10.47
CA ARG A 4 20.94 -0.99 11.24
C ARG A 4 19.78 -0.34 10.50
N ASP A 5 19.54 -0.73 9.25
CA ASP A 5 18.49 -0.16 8.41
C ASP A 5 17.22 -1.00 8.53
N GLY A 6 16.07 -0.35 8.52
CA GLY A 6 14.76 -0.98 8.73
C GLY A 6 13.86 -0.12 9.61
N TYR A 7 12.83 -0.73 10.19
CA TYR A 7 11.79 -0.07 10.96
C TYR A 7 11.55 -0.79 12.30
N ALA A 8 11.19 -0.02 13.31
CA ALA A 8 10.60 -0.51 14.55
C ALA A 8 9.12 -0.16 14.56
N VAL A 9 8.26 -1.17 14.63
CA VAL A 9 6.80 -1.04 14.67
C VAL A 9 6.31 -1.28 16.09
N PHE A 10 5.59 -0.31 16.62
CA PHE A 10 5.00 -0.37 17.94
C PHE A 10 3.50 -0.56 17.80
N PHE A 11 2.97 -1.58 18.46
CA PHE A 11 1.55 -1.86 18.50
C PHE A 11 0.89 -1.21 19.71
N PHE A 12 -0.42 -0.98 19.64
CA PHE A 12 -1.20 -0.73 20.85
C PHE A 12 -1.26 -2.01 21.71
N PRO A 13 -1.36 -1.93 23.05
CA PRO A 13 -1.43 -3.13 23.90
C PRO A 13 -2.53 -4.12 23.48
N GLN A 14 -3.72 -3.60 23.19
CA GLN A 14 -4.87 -4.37 22.69
C GLN A 14 -4.59 -5.10 21.37
N ALA A 15 -3.69 -4.58 20.53
CA ALA A 15 -3.30 -5.25 19.29
C ALA A 15 -2.36 -6.43 19.56
N LEU A 16 -1.46 -6.33 20.54
CA LEU A 16 -0.62 -7.46 20.94
C LEU A 16 -1.46 -8.60 21.51
N GLU A 17 -2.52 -8.27 22.27
CA GLU A 17 -3.49 -9.24 22.76
C GLU A 17 -4.27 -9.90 21.61
N ALA A 18 -4.73 -9.11 20.63
CA ALA A 18 -5.51 -9.60 19.49
C ALA A 18 -4.68 -10.45 18.51
N LEU A 19 -3.43 -10.06 18.24
CA LEU A 19 -2.51 -10.80 17.38
C LEU A 19 -2.01 -12.10 18.04
N GLY A 20 -2.06 -12.15 19.38
CA GLY A 20 -1.88 -13.38 20.16
C GLY A 20 -0.48 -13.96 20.11
N GLU A 21 -0.38 -15.27 20.38
CA GLU A 21 0.90 -15.98 20.53
C GLU A 21 1.71 -16.06 19.23
N ALA A 22 1.07 -15.94 18.07
CA ALA A 22 1.73 -16.11 16.76
C ALA A 22 2.84 -15.07 16.52
N ILE A 23 2.64 -13.83 16.99
CA ILE A 23 3.59 -12.74 16.76
C ILE A 23 4.65 -12.63 17.85
N LYS A 24 4.42 -13.20 19.03
CA LYS A 24 5.29 -13.03 20.20
C LYS A 24 6.75 -13.41 19.97
N PRO A 25 7.08 -14.51 19.25
CA PRO A 25 8.48 -14.87 19.00
C PRO A 25 9.26 -13.79 18.24
N TYR A 26 8.54 -12.91 17.54
CA TYR A 26 9.12 -11.88 16.70
C TYR A 26 9.16 -10.50 17.38
N ILE A 27 8.45 -10.33 18.50
CA ILE A 27 8.47 -9.09 19.28
C ILE A 27 9.79 -9.00 20.04
N GLN A 28 10.49 -7.89 19.83
CA GLN A 28 11.67 -7.53 20.57
C GLN A 28 11.27 -6.70 21.79
N ASP A 29 11.82 -7.04 22.95
CA ASP A 29 11.66 -6.25 24.16
C ASP A 29 12.99 -5.58 24.52
N ASN A 30 13.01 -4.25 24.49
CA ASN A 30 14.19 -3.46 24.82
C ASN A 30 13.88 -2.55 26.02
N PRO A 31 14.69 -2.55 27.09
CA PRO A 31 14.44 -1.75 28.28
C PRO A 31 14.31 -0.24 28.05
N VAL A 32 14.92 0.29 26.98
CA VAL A 32 14.94 1.73 26.66
C VAL A 32 13.85 2.10 25.66
N VAL A 33 13.55 1.22 24.71
CA VAL A 33 12.68 1.50 23.56
C VAL A 33 11.27 0.89 23.75
N GLY A 34 11.15 -0.16 24.56
CA GLY A 34 9.93 -0.94 24.80
C GLY A 34 9.73 -2.07 23.78
N GLN A 35 8.57 -2.74 23.88
CA GLN A 35 8.18 -3.80 22.94
C GLN A 35 7.91 -3.26 21.55
N HIS A 36 8.58 -3.84 20.56
CA HIS A 36 8.42 -3.48 19.16
C HIS A 36 8.74 -4.67 18.25
N LEU A 37 8.21 -4.60 17.04
CA LEU A 37 8.56 -5.52 15.96
C LEU A 37 9.63 -4.88 15.08
N SER A 38 10.66 -5.63 14.73
CA SER A 38 11.68 -5.18 13.77
C SER A 38 11.32 -5.63 12.37
N CYS A 39 11.18 -4.69 11.44
CA CYS A 39 10.84 -4.93 10.04
C CYS A 39 11.93 -4.39 9.12
N ASP A 40 12.18 -5.05 8.00
CA ASP A 40 13.08 -4.57 6.95
C ASP A 40 12.36 -3.57 6.05
N GLU A 41 11.11 -3.88 5.67
CA GLU A 41 10.26 -3.06 4.81
C GLU A 41 8.86 -2.88 5.39
N ILE A 42 8.26 -1.73 5.09
CA ILE A 42 6.86 -1.41 5.42
C ILE A 42 6.21 -0.71 4.23
N ASP A 43 4.98 -1.11 3.91
CA ASP A 43 4.04 -0.43 3.02
C ASP A 43 2.79 -0.02 3.80
N THR A 44 2.38 1.24 3.66
CA THR A 44 1.20 1.82 4.30
C THR A 44 0.21 2.41 3.28
N GLY A 45 0.30 2.02 2.01
CA GLY A 45 -0.52 2.55 0.92
C GLY A 45 -1.99 2.14 0.98
N GLY A 46 -2.34 1.13 1.81
CA GLY A 46 -3.69 0.59 1.95
C GLY A 46 -4.27 0.67 3.37
N GLY A 47 -5.40 -0.01 3.60
CA GLY A 47 -6.01 -0.13 4.94
C GLY A 47 -5.26 -1.08 5.88
N LEU A 48 -4.42 -1.94 5.31
CA LEU A 48 -3.49 -2.81 6.02
C LEU A 48 -2.07 -2.25 5.82
N ILE A 49 -1.28 -2.36 6.88
CA ILE A 49 0.15 -2.14 6.84
C ILE A 49 0.80 -3.47 6.50
N GLU A 50 1.48 -3.52 5.37
CA GLU A 50 2.25 -4.68 4.94
C GLU A 50 3.68 -4.52 5.45
N MET A 51 4.24 -5.58 6.01
CA MET A 51 5.58 -5.56 6.57
C MET A 51 6.34 -6.83 6.22
N THR A 52 7.61 -6.65 5.86
CA THR A 52 8.53 -7.73 5.55
C THR A 52 9.58 -7.80 6.65
N MET A 53 9.84 -9.00 7.14
CA MET A 53 10.77 -9.21 8.24
C MET A 53 11.49 -10.55 8.15
N LYS A 54 12.67 -10.62 8.76
CA LYS A 54 13.41 -11.89 8.89
C LYS A 54 13.00 -12.61 10.15
N GLY A 55 12.71 -13.89 10.00
CA GLY A 55 12.55 -14.82 11.10
C GLY A 55 13.50 -15.99 10.95
N HIS A 56 13.47 -16.86 11.94
CA HIS A 56 14.20 -18.12 11.91
C HIS A 56 13.21 -19.25 12.12
N THR A 57 13.35 -20.31 11.34
CA THR A 57 12.61 -21.54 11.60
C THR A 57 13.12 -22.21 12.87
N PRO A 58 12.37 -23.15 13.47
CA PRO A 58 12.88 -23.96 14.58
C PRO A 58 14.16 -24.76 14.24
N ALA A 59 14.43 -24.98 12.95
CA ALA A 59 15.65 -25.62 12.44
C ALA A 59 16.83 -24.65 12.27
N GLY A 60 16.63 -23.35 12.57
CA GLY A 60 17.67 -22.31 12.48
C GLY A 60 17.88 -21.75 11.07
N GLU A 61 16.99 -22.05 10.13
CA GLU A 61 17.06 -21.50 8.76
C GLU A 61 16.47 -20.10 8.72
N ASP A 62 17.12 -19.19 8.00
CA ASP A 62 16.64 -17.84 7.75
C ASP A 62 15.42 -17.89 6.83
N VAL A 63 14.31 -17.33 7.28
CA VAL A 63 13.08 -17.20 6.49
C VAL A 63 12.65 -15.75 6.42
N THR A 64 12.15 -15.35 5.26
CA THR A 64 11.48 -14.06 5.09
C THR A 64 9.99 -14.26 5.38
N LEU A 65 9.45 -13.45 6.30
CA LEU A 65 8.04 -13.42 6.63
C LEU A 65 7.43 -12.13 6.11
N GLU A 66 6.23 -12.25 5.55
CA GLU A 66 5.37 -11.15 5.16
C GLU A 66 4.16 -11.16 6.10
N MET A 67 3.88 -10.04 6.74
CA MET A 67 2.76 -9.89 7.65
C MET A 67 1.93 -8.67 7.26
N MET A 68 0.61 -8.80 7.35
CA MET A 68 -0.32 -7.71 7.12
C MET A 68 -1.09 -7.46 8.41
N VAL A 69 -1.10 -6.21 8.87
CA VAL A 69 -1.83 -5.82 10.09
C VAL A 69 -2.70 -4.59 9.81
N PRO A 70 -3.90 -4.47 10.41
CA PRO A 70 -4.68 -3.25 10.31
C PRO A 70 -3.89 -2.04 10.82
N ALA A 71 -3.94 -0.92 10.07
CA ALA A 71 -3.25 0.30 10.49
C ALA A 71 -3.68 0.79 11.88
N THR A 72 -4.94 0.52 12.26
CA THR A 72 -5.52 0.86 13.58
C THR A 72 -4.88 0.10 14.75
N MET A 73 -4.17 -1.00 14.49
CA MET A 73 -3.45 -1.77 15.50
C MET A 73 -2.05 -1.21 15.77
N VAL A 74 -1.51 -0.44 14.83
CA VAL A 74 -0.16 0.13 14.92
C VAL A 74 -0.23 1.50 15.58
N ARG A 75 0.53 1.65 16.67
CA ARG A 75 0.66 2.91 17.41
C ARG A 75 1.67 3.84 16.76
N MET A 76 2.80 3.30 16.31
CA MET A 76 3.90 4.09 15.79
C MET A 76 4.82 3.23 14.92
N VAL A 77 5.35 3.83 13.85
CA VAL A 77 6.42 3.25 13.02
C VAL A 77 7.62 4.19 13.07
N VAL A 78 8.79 3.66 13.41
CA VAL A 78 10.04 4.42 13.54
C VAL A 78 11.07 3.85 12.59
N SER A 79 11.60 4.67 11.67
CA SER A 79 12.74 4.26 10.86
C SER A 79 14.02 4.24 11.68
N ARG A 80 14.83 3.20 11.46
CA ARG A 80 16.12 2.98 12.13
C ARG A 80 17.31 3.36 11.25
N GLN A 81 17.06 3.82 10.02
CA GLN A 81 18.12 4.14 9.06
C GLN A 81 19.06 5.23 9.55
N SER A 82 20.35 5.04 9.27
CA SER A 82 21.42 5.98 9.65
C SER A 82 21.88 6.92 8.53
N GLY A 83 21.18 6.98 7.39
CA GLY A 83 21.58 7.88 6.30
C GLY A 83 20.73 7.86 5.01
N GLY A 84 19.48 7.39 5.03
CA GLY A 84 18.60 7.32 3.85
C GLY A 84 17.32 8.17 3.97
N MET A 85 16.59 8.29 2.86
CA MET A 85 15.31 9.01 2.77
C MET A 85 14.24 8.35 3.67
N PHE A 86 13.59 9.14 4.51
CA PHE A 86 12.52 8.72 5.43
C PHE A 86 11.16 9.22 4.95
N GLY A 87 10.14 8.36 4.85
CA GLY A 87 8.75 8.77 4.57
C GLY A 87 7.91 7.74 3.80
N PHE A 88 6.62 8.04 3.66
CA PHE A 88 5.59 7.20 3.02
C PHE A 88 5.14 7.72 1.64
N GLY A 89 6.05 8.36 0.90
CA GLY A 89 5.78 8.83 -0.46
C GLY A 89 5.91 7.70 -1.49
N PRO A 90 5.29 7.82 -2.67
CA PRO A 90 5.52 6.87 -3.76
C PRO A 90 7.02 6.71 -3.92
N ARG A 91 7.51 5.49 -3.71
CA ARG A 91 8.88 5.14 -4.02
C ARG A 91 9.01 5.34 -5.52
N THR A 92 9.46 6.51 -5.94
CA THR A 92 10.24 6.57 -7.16
C THR A 92 11.39 5.65 -6.84
N TYR A 93 11.29 4.40 -7.28
CA TYR A 93 12.47 3.65 -7.62
C TYR A 93 13.29 4.68 -8.40
N ASP A 94 14.35 5.21 -7.76
CA ASP A 94 15.45 5.70 -8.54
C ASP A 94 15.88 4.44 -9.26
N ALA A 95 15.30 4.28 -10.45
CA ALA A 95 15.63 3.23 -11.37
C ALA A 95 17.10 3.51 -11.58
N ALA A 96 17.94 2.83 -10.81
CA ALA A 96 19.35 2.75 -11.06
C ALA A 96 19.42 2.57 -12.56
N ALA A 97 19.91 3.63 -13.21
CA ALA A 97 19.61 3.95 -14.59
C ALA A 97 20.25 2.91 -15.51
N GLY A 98 19.65 1.73 -15.57
CA GLY A 98 19.75 0.82 -16.68
C GLY A 98 18.73 1.30 -17.68
N ALA A 99 19.08 2.37 -18.41
CA ALA A 99 18.36 2.70 -19.64
C ALA A 99 18.30 1.42 -20.48
N LEU A 100 17.11 0.82 -20.58
CA LEU A 100 16.87 -0.19 -21.58
C LEU A 100 17.23 0.43 -22.93
N PRO A 101 18.01 -0.24 -23.78
CA PRO A 101 18.38 0.33 -25.06
C PRO A 101 17.10 0.62 -25.84
N VAL A 102 16.91 1.89 -26.22
CA VAL A 102 15.83 2.30 -27.11
C VAL A 102 16.08 1.65 -28.48
N ILE A 103 15.42 0.52 -28.76
CA ILE A 103 15.35 -0.02 -30.12
C ILE A 103 14.12 0.63 -30.79
N ALA A 104 14.19 1.94 -31.01
CA ALA A 104 13.22 2.64 -31.82
C ALA A 104 13.97 3.50 -32.84
N GLY A 105 14.12 2.97 -34.06
CA GLY A 105 14.23 3.84 -35.21
C GLY A 105 12.96 4.68 -35.33
N PRO A 106 13.01 5.88 -35.93
CA PRO A 106 11.86 6.75 -36.04
C PRO A 106 10.72 6.02 -36.75
N ALA A 107 9.58 5.88 -36.04
CA ALA A 107 8.35 5.42 -36.66
C ALA A 107 7.95 6.41 -37.76
N PRO A 108 7.56 5.95 -38.96
CA PRO A 108 7.10 6.83 -40.01
C PRO A 108 5.85 7.61 -39.56
N PRO A 109 5.67 8.86 -40.00
CA PRO A 109 4.56 9.70 -39.56
C PRO A 109 3.21 9.09 -40.00
N ALA A 110 2.30 8.94 -39.04
CA ALA A 110 0.92 8.54 -39.32
C ALA A 110 0.25 9.60 -40.19
N SER A 111 0.04 9.30 -41.47
CA SER A 111 -0.54 10.22 -42.46
C SER A 111 -2.04 9.97 -42.71
N ALA A 112 -2.68 9.12 -41.91
CA ALA A 112 -4.10 8.81 -42.05
C ALA A 112 -4.93 9.64 -41.06
N PRO A 113 -5.91 10.44 -41.53
CA PRO A 113 -6.85 11.10 -40.64
C PRO A 113 -7.71 10.05 -39.91
N PRO A 114 -8.03 10.26 -38.62
CA PRO A 114 -8.90 9.35 -37.88
C PRO A 114 -10.29 9.34 -38.53
N GLN A 115 -10.76 8.16 -38.91
CA GLN A 115 -12.14 8.00 -39.39
C GLN A 115 -13.07 7.89 -38.18
N SER A 116 -13.87 8.92 -37.94
CA SER A 116 -15.03 8.86 -37.07
C SER A 116 -16.13 8.00 -37.72
N VAL A 117 -16.65 7.03 -36.98
CA VAL A 117 -17.89 6.32 -37.35
C VAL A 117 -19.06 7.32 -37.42
N PRO A 118 -19.91 7.29 -38.46
CA PRO A 118 -21.01 8.23 -38.58
C PRO A 118 -22.16 7.89 -37.60
N GLU A 119 -22.61 8.93 -36.91
CA GLU A 119 -23.80 8.94 -36.04
C GLU A 119 -25.05 9.33 -36.85
N GLY A 120 -26.14 8.59 -36.67
CA GLY A 120 -27.52 9.09 -36.84
C GLY A 120 -28.28 8.71 -38.13
N GLY A 121 -29.14 7.69 -38.04
CA GLY A 121 -30.31 7.51 -38.92
C GLY A 121 -31.57 8.18 -38.32
N PRO A 122 -32.59 8.51 -39.13
CA PRO A 122 -33.58 9.53 -38.79
C PRO A 122 -34.74 9.02 -37.92
N GLY A 123 -35.09 9.84 -36.92
CA GLY A 123 -36.47 10.22 -36.57
C GLY A 123 -37.33 9.19 -35.82
N GLY A 124 -37.50 9.43 -34.51
CA GLY A 124 -38.59 8.86 -33.71
C GLY A 124 -38.68 9.57 -32.36
N ASP A 125 -39.58 10.54 -32.27
CA ASP A 125 -39.92 11.37 -31.11
C ASP A 125 -40.07 10.61 -29.78
N VAL A 126 -39.44 11.13 -28.72
CA VAL A 126 -40.11 11.32 -27.43
C VAL A 126 -39.47 12.49 -26.66
N ALA A 127 -40.31 13.47 -26.34
CA ALA A 127 -40.01 14.69 -25.60
C ALA A 127 -39.55 14.43 -24.15
N PRO A 128 -38.87 15.39 -23.48
CA PRO A 128 -38.42 15.24 -22.10
C PRO A 128 -39.54 15.56 -21.13
N VAL A 129 -39.72 14.74 -20.10
CA VAL A 129 -40.44 15.14 -18.88
C VAL A 129 -39.47 15.04 -17.71
N ALA A 130 -39.14 16.20 -17.16
CA ALA A 130 -38.59 16.33 -15.82
C ALA A 130 -39.77 16.58 -14.86
N ASP A 131 -39.72 15.99 -13.67
CA ASP A 131 -40.16 16.68 -12.45
C ASP A 131 -39.38 16.15 -11.23
N PRO A 132 -39.00 17.02 -10.26
CA PRO A 132 -38.21 16.68 -9.07
C PRO A 132 -39.08 16.41 -7.84
N GLY A 133 -38.55 15.71 -6.84
CA GLY A 133 -39.30 15.52 -5.58
C GLY A 133 -38.45 14.99 -4.43
N ASP A 134 -37.77 15.89 -3.73
CA ASP A 134 -37.28 15.69 -2.37
C ASP A 134 -38.36 16.16 -1.38
N ALA A 135 -38.73 15.31 -0.41
CA ALA A 135 -38.86 15.65 1.03
C ALA A 135 -39.86 14.75 1.79
N ALA A 136 -39.31 14.13 2.84
CA ALA A 136 -39.87 14.01 4.19
C ALA A 136 -41.07 13.08 4.52
N ALA A 137 -40.76 12.19 5.48
CA ALA A 137 -41.49 11.94 6.74
C ALA A 137 -42.19 10.57 6.93
N LYS A 138 -41.63 9.84 7.92
CA LYS A 138 -42.26 8.77 8.71
C LYS A 138 -43.49 9.32 9.48
N PRO A 139 -44.45 8.49 9.90
CA PRO A 139 -44.36 7.94 11.26
C PRO A 139 -44.83 6.47 11.39
N ALA A 140 -44.46 5.85 12.52
CA ALA A 140 -44.95 4.54 13.00
C ALA A 140 -46.38 4.67 13.59
N PRO A 141 -47.05 3.61 14.11
CA PRO A 141 -46.55 2.58 15.04
C PRO A 141 -46.43 1.16 14.46
#